data_AF-F8EV03-F1
#
_entry.id   AF-F8EV03-F1
#
_cell.length_a   1.000
_cell.length_b   1.000
_cell.length_c   1.000
_cell.angle_alpha   90.00
_cell.angle_beta   90.00
_cell.angle_gamma   90.00
#
_symmetry.space_group_name_H-M   'P 1'
#
loop_
_entity.id
_entity.type
_entity.pdbx_description
1 polymer ?
#
loop_
_entity_poly.entity_id
_entity_poly.type
_entity_poly.pdbx_seq_one_letter_code
_entity_poly.pdbx_strand_id
1 'polypeptide(L)'
;MTSNEPTVLPEQAELCSGALCKSNQATTLLFKKLAAEIALVRHDVENVSLILCADPHVVDNHVTVLQDFDHISQRLSIIADILQAEDRLEAVKNITLEVLAARLRDDSLGNKPVL
;
A
#
# COMPACT_ATOMS: atom_id res chain seq x y z
N MET A 1 42.43 -50.11 -6.94
CA MET A 1 42.14 -49.57 -8.29
C MET A 1 40.86 -50.21 -8.79
N THR A 2 39.74 -49.56 -8.54
CA THR A 2 38.45 -49.85 -9.19
C THR A 2 37.74 -48.52 -9.30
N SER A 3 37.69 -48.00 -10.52
CA SER A 3 36.95 -46.83 -10.92
C SER A 3 35.47 -47.01 -10.60
N ASN A 4 34.84 -45.99 -10.02
CA ASN A 4 33.39 -45.84 -10.07
C ASN A 4 33.09 -44.35 -10.20
N GLU A 5 32.93 -43.93 -11.44
CA GLU A 5 32.37 -42.65 -11.83
C GLU A 5 30.88 -42.88 -12.08
N PRO A 6 29.96 -42.14 -11.44
CA PRO A 6 28.58 -42.08 -11.87
C PRO A 6 28.39 -40.88 -12.80
N THR A 7 28.21 -41.21 -14.07
CA THR A 7 27.78 -40.37 -15.18
C THR A 7 26.37 -39.80 -14.94
N VAL A 8 26.29 -38.45 -15.03
CA VAL A 8 25.19 -37.60 -15.55
C VAL A 8 23.85 -37.51 -14.79
N LEU A 9 23.46 -36.27 -14.47
CA LEU A 9 22.18 -35.64 -14.86
C LEU A 9 22.19 -34.11 -14.61
N PRO A 10 22.29 -33.25 -15.64
CA PRO A 10 22.05 -31.81 -15.52
C PRO A 10 20.59 -31.51 -15.87
N GLU A 11 19.65 -31.71 -14.95
CA GLU A 11 18.24 -31.38 -15.23
C GLU A 11 17.46 -31.02 -13.96
N GLN A 12 17.94 -30.06 -13.18
CA GLN A 12 17.17 -29.54 -12.02
C GLN A 12 17.29 -28.02 -11.85
N ALA A 13 18.00 -27.30 -12.72
CA ALA A 13 18.31 -25.88 -12.49
C ALA A 13 17.30 -24.87 -13.07
N GLU A 14 16.35 -25.26 -13.93
CA GLU A 14 15.55 -24.28 -14.69
C GLU A 14 14.04 -24.23 -14.38
N LEU A 15 13.48 -25.13 -13.56
CA LEU A 15 12.02 -25.22 -13.43
C LEU A 15 11.38 -24.37 -12.30
N CYS A 16 12.17 -23.79 -11.39
CA CYS A 16 11.63 -23.02 -10.26
C CYS A 16 11.46 -21.51 -10.53
N SER A 17 11.93 -20.99 -11.67
CA SER A 17 11.98 -19.54 -11.91
C SER A 17 10.70 -18.98 -12.54
N GLY A 18 10.05 -19.73 -13.44
CA GLY A 18 8.97 -19.20 -14.28
C GLY A 18 7.64 -18.94 -13.56
N ALA A 19 7.19 -19.84 -12.69
CA ALA A 19 5.88 -19.71 -12.03
C ALA A 19 5.88 -18.67 -10.89
N LEU A 20 6.96 -18.64 -10.10
CA LEU A 20 7.13 -17.71 -8.99
C LEU A 20 7.37 -16.26 -9.48
N CYS A 21 8.12 -16.07 -10.57
CA CYS A 21 8.26 -14.77 -11.20
C CYS A 21 6.94 -14.25 -11.79
N LYS A 22 6.13 -15.13 -12.43
CA LYS A 22 4.80 -14.76 -12.94
C LYS A 22 3.84 -14.39 -11.82
N SER A 23 3.83 -15.11 -10.70
CA SER A 23 2.97 -14.78 -9.55
C SER A 23 3.37 -13.46 -8.89
N ASN A 24 4.67 -13.19 -8.75
CA ASN A 24 5.17 -11.93 -8.20
C ASN A 24 4.89 -10.74 -9.13
N GLN A 25 5.00 -10.94 -10.44
CA GLN A 25 4.70 -9.92 -11.44
C GLN A 25 3.19 -9.60 -11.49
N ALA A 26 2.33 -10.63 -11.48
CA ALA A 26 0.88 -10.44 -11.45
C ALA A 26 0.43 -9.69 -10.18
N THR A 27 1.00 -10.04 -9.03
CA THR A 27 0.75 -9.38 -7.75
C THR A 27 1.22 -7.91 -7.77
N THR A 28 2.39 -7.64 -8.34
CA THR A 28 2.92 -6.28 -8.49
C THR A 28 2.02 -5.42 -9.40
N LEU A 29 1.53 -5.99 -10.49
CA LEU A 29 0.59 -5.29 -11.39
C LEU A 29 -0.75 -5.00 -10.70
N LEU A 30 -1.25 -5.93 -9.88
CA LEU A 30 -2.48 -5.73 -9.11
C LEU A 30 -2.32 -4.60 -8.09
N PHE A 31 -1.20 -4.54 -7.37
CA PHE A 31 -0.94 -3.44 -6.43
C PHE A 31 -0.81 -2.08 -7.13
N LYS A 32 -0.18 -2.02 -8.31
CA LYS A 32 -0.15 -0.79 -9.11
C LYS A 32 -1.54 -0.33 -9.54
N LYS A 33 -2.40 -1.26 -9.95
CA LYS A 33 -3.81 -0.94 -10.28
C LYS A 33 -4.56 -0.44 -9.06
N LEU A 34 -4.40 -1.11 -7.92
CA LEU A 34 -5.06 -0.70 -6.67
C LEU A 34 -4.58 0.70 -6.21
N ALA A 35 -3.29 0.98 -6.32
CA ALA A 35 -2.76 2.30 -6.01
C ALA A 35 -3.32 3.39 -6.94
N ALA A 36 -3.51 3.08 -8.22
CA ALA A 36 -4.16 3.98 -9.16
C ALA A 36 -5.62 4.25 -8.79
N GLU A 37 -6.39 3.22 -8.42
CA GLU A 37 -7.77 3.40 -7.95
C GLU A 37 -7.83 4.25 -6.66
N ILE A 38 -6.90 4.04 -5.73
CA ILE A 38 -6.81 4.85 -4.51
C ILE A 38 -6.47 6.31 -4.84
N ALA A 39 -5.61 6.55 -5.83
CA ALA A 39 -5.30 7.90 -6.29
C ALA A 39 -6.52 8.59 -6.92
N LEU A 40 -7.36 7.85 -7.66
CA LEU A 40 -8.63 8.37 -8.19
C LEU A 40 -9.60 8.73 -7.06
N VAL A 41 -9.78 7.85 -6.07
CA VAL A 41 -10.64 8.13 -4.92
C VAL A 41 -10.12 9.34 -4.13
N ARG A 42 -8.81 9.48 -3.95
CA ARG A 42 -8.21 10.66 -3.32
C ARG A 42 -8.56 11.93 -4.10
N HIS A 43 -8.42 11.91 -5.42
CA HIS A 43 -8.78 13.05 -6.26
C HIS A 43 -10.27 13.43 -6.13
N ASP A 44 -11.16 12.44 -6.10
CA ASP A 44 -12.59 12.69 -5.90
C ASP A 44 -12.89 13.31 -4.53
N VAL A 45 -12.21 12.84 -3.48
CA VAL A 45 -12.30 13.40 -2.13
C VAL A 45 -11.79 14.85 -2.08
N GLU A 46 -10.66 15.14 -2.71
CA GLU A 46 -10.10 16.49 -2.80
C GLU A 46 -11.03 17.42 -3.58
N ASN A 47 -11.62 16.96 -4.68
CA ASN A 47 -12.56 17.74 -5.46
C ASN A 47 -13.84 18.08 -4.67
N VAL A 48 -14.39 17.11 -3.92
CA VAL A 48 -15.53 17.35 -3.02
C VAL A 48 -15.14 18.36 -1.93
N SER A 49 -13.97 18.21 -1.32
CA SER A 49 -13.46 19.15 -0.31
C SER A 49 -13.34 20.57 -0.87
N LEU A 50 -12.80 20.74 -2.09
CA LEU A 50 -12.70 22.05 -2.74
C LEU A 50 -14.06 22.70 -2.98
N ILE A 51 -15.05 21.93 -3.43
CA ILE A 51 -16.42 22.42 -3.64
C ILE A 51 -17.04 22.86 -2.32
N LEU A 52 -16.85 22.10 -1.23
CA LEU A 52 -17.36 22.46 0.09
C LEU A 52 -16.65 23.68 0.68
N CYS A 53 -15.34 23.81 0.46
CA CYS A 53 -14.54 24.97 0.87
C CYS A 53 -14.90 26.26 0.10
N ALA A 54 -15.57 26.14 -1.05
CA ALA A 54 -16.02 27.30 -1.83
C ALA A 54 -17.26 27.98 -1.21
N ASP A 55 -17.97 27.32 -0.29
CA ASP A 55 -19.08 27.92 0.47
C ASP A 55 -18.57 28.46 1.82
N PRO A 56 -18.55 29.80 2.02
CA PRO A 56 -18.09 30.40 3.25
C PRO A 56 -18.88 29.96 4.49
N HIS A 57 -20.18 29.66 4.35
CA HIS A 57 -20.98 29.17 5.48
C HIS A 57 -20.59 27.76 5.91
N VAL A 58 -20.15 26.91 4.98
CA VAL A 58 -19.65 25.58 5.30
C VAL A 58 -18.28 25.69 5.97
N VAL A 59 -17.40 26.56 5.48
CA VAL A 59 -16.07 26.78 6.06
C VAL A 59 -16.17 27.28 7.50
N ASP A 60 -17.01 28.27 7.76
CA ASP A 60 -17.14 28.87 9.10
C ASP A 60 -17.76 27.92 10.13
N ASN A 61 -18.69 27.05 9.71
CA ASN A 61 -19.41 26.14 10.62
C ASN A 61 -18.82 24.73 10.71
N HIS A 62 -18.06 24.29 9.72
CA HIS A 62 -17.63 22.90 9.58
C HIS A 62 -16.12 22.74 9.30
N VAL A 63 -15.30 23.71 9.71
CA VAL A 63 -13.84 23.69 9.48
C VAL A 63 -13.17 22.40 9.97
N THR A 64 -13.60 21.84 11.10
CA THR A 64 -13.07 20.57 11.64
C THR A 64 -13.37 19.38 10.72
N VAL A 65 -14.56 19.35 10.12
CA VAL A 65 -14.95 18.30 9.16
C VAL A 65 -14.19 18.46 7.85
N LEU A 66 -13.91 19.71 7.44
CA LEU A 66 -13.04 19.99 6.29
C LEU A 66 -11.60 19.52 6.51
N GLN A 67 -11.08 19.61 7.74
CA GLN A 67 -9.78 19.04 8.11
C GLN A 67 -9.79 17.50 8.03
N ASP A 68 -10.90 16.84 8.37
CA ASP A 68 -11.00 15.39 8.21
C ASP A 68 -10.85 14.94 6.75
N PHE A 69 -11.32 15.73 5.77
CA PHE A 69 -11.12 15.45 4.34
C PHE A 69 -9.65 15.53 3.93
N ASP A 70 -8.89 16.49 4.46
CA ASP A 70 -7.45 16.57 4.24
C ASP A 70 -6.73 15.35 4.87
N HIS A 71 -7.10 14.98 6.09
CA HIS A 71 -6.57 13.79 6.76
C HIS A 71 -6.89 12.51 5.99
N ILE A 72 -8.09 12.38 5.40
CA ILE A 72 -8.46 11.25 4.54
C ILE A 72 -7.60 11.24 3.26
N SER A 73 -7.42 12.39 2.63
CA SER A 73 -6.62 12.51 1.40
C SER A 73 -5.16 12.14 1.62
N GLN A 74 -4.56 12.60 2.73
CA GLN A 74 -3.21 12.21 3.14
C GLN A 74 -3.11 10.71 3.42
N ARG A 75 -4.10 10.10 4.09
CA ARG A 75 -4.12 8.64 4.33
C ARG A 75 -4.20 7.85 3.03
N LEU A 76 -5.03 8.28 2.08
CA LEU A 76 -5.14 7.64 0.78
C LEU A 76 -3.81 7.73 0.01
N SER A 77 -3.14 8.89 0.05
CA SER A 77 -1.82 9.06 -0.55
C SER A 77 -0.81 8.06 0.01
N ILE A 78 -0.73 7.95 1.35
CA ILE A 78 0.22 7.03 1.99
C ILE A 78 -0.08 5.58 1.62
N ILE A 79 -1.35 5.16 1.57
CA ILE A 79 -1.70 3.79 1.17
C ILE A 79 -1.29 3.54 -0.28
N ALA A 80 -1.53 4.48 -1.18
CA ALA A 80 -1.09 4.37 -2.58
C ALA A 80 0.45 4.29 -2.70
N ASP A 81 1.19 5.03 -1.88
CA ASP A 81 2.66 5.00 -1.84
C ASP A 81 3.18 3.65 -1.32
N ILE A 82 2.60 3.13 -0.23
CA ILE A 82 2.96 1.80 0.30
C ILE A 82 2.70 0.72 -0.74
N LEU A 83 1.56 0.75 -1.44
CA LEU A 83 1.24 -0.26 -2.44
C LEU A 83 2.20 -0.25 -3.64
N GLN A 84 2.80 0.91 -3.94
CA GLN A 84 3.76 1.07 -5.03
C GLN A 84 5.21 0.86 -4.62
N ALA A 85 5.51 0.84 -3.32
CA ALA A 85 6.86 0.66 -2.82
C ALA A 85 7.44 -0.72 -3.19
N GLU A 86 8.74 -0.73 -3.51
CA GLU A 86 9.50 -1.96 -3.76
C GLU A 86 9.56 -2.85 -2.51
N ASP A 87 9.76 -2.23 -1.34
CA ASP A 87 9.62 -2.85 -0.02
C ASP A 87 8.49 -2.17 0.76
N ARG A 88 7.34 -2.85 0.82
CA ARG A 88 6.13 -2.38 1.49
C ARG A 88 6.29 -2.33 3.01
N LEU A 89 7.07 -3.23 3.61
CA LEU A 89 7.30 -3.22 5.05
C LEU A 89 8.19 -2.05 5.45
N GLU A 90 9.19 -1.73 4.63
CA GLU A 90 10.03 -0.57 4.86
C GLU A 90 9.29 0.75 4.57
N ALA A 91 8.41 0.78 3.57
CA ALA A 91 7.52 1.91 3.33
C ALA A 91 6.60 2.20 4.53
N VAL A 92 6.07 1.16 5.19
CA VAL A 92 5.26 1.31 6.40
C VAL A 92 6.03 1.93 7.57
N LYS A 93 7.33 1.62 7.69
CA LYS A 93 8.18 2.21 8.74
C LYS A 93 8.50 3.68 8.49
N ASN A 94 8.57 4.10 7.22
CA ASN A 94 8.89 5.46 6.81
C ASN A 94 7.66 6.38 6.67
N ILE A 95 6.46 5.91 7.04
CA ILE A 95 5.27 6.76 7.05
C ILE A 95 5.46 7.90 8.07
N THR A 96 5.41 9.14 7.57
CA THR A 96 5.56 10.38 8.34
C THR A 96 4.35 10.71 9.23
N LEU A 97 3.18 10.17 8.92
CA LEU A 97 2.00 10.26 9.79
C LEU A 97 2.09 9.21 10.91
N GLU A 98 2.69 9.61 12.03
CA GLU A 98 2.94 8.79 13.22
C GLU A 98 1.71 7.99 13.69
N VAL A 99 0.50 8.53 13.52
CA VAL A 99 -0.78 7.87 13.86
C VAL A 99 -1.15 6.74 12.90
N LEU A 100 -0.94 6.92 11.59
CA LEU A 100 -1.20 5.87 10.60
C LEU A 100 -0.16 4.77 10.71
N ALA A 101 1.09 5.17 10.89
CA ALA A 101 2.21 4.28 11.11
C ALA A 101 2.03 3.49 12.42
N ALA A 102 1.51 4.11 13.50
CA ALA A 102 1.15 3.41 14.73
C ALA A 102 0.09 2.34 14.47
N ARG A 103 -1.01 2.66 13.78
CA ARG A 103 -2.08 1.69 13.47
C ARG A 103 -1.64 0.54 12.56
N LEU A 104 -0.77 0.79 11.59
CA LEU A 104 -0.24 -0.24 10.69
C LEU A 104 0.86 -1.09 11.35
N ARG A 105 1.57 -0.56 12.35
CA ARG A 105 2.53 -1.32 13.17
C ARG A 105 1.83 -2.15 14.26
N ASP A 106 0.64 -1.73 14.67
CA ASP A 106 -0.16 -2.36 15.73
C ASP A 106 -1.01 -3.54 15.22
N ASP A 107 -0.72 -4.08 14.03
CA ASP A 107 -1.27 -5.34 13.51
C ASP A 107 -0.76 -6.58 14.28
N SER A 108 -0.79 -6.50 15.61
CA SER A 108 -1.26 -7.62 16.40
C SER A 108 -2.74 -7.83 16.02
N LEU A 109 -3.03 -8.87 15.23
CA LEU A 109 -4.38 -9.38 14.99
C LEU A 109 -5.05 -9.77 16.33
N GLY A 110 -5.53 -8.80 17.10
CA GLY A 110 -6.14 -9.06 18.40
C GLY A 110 -6.16 -7.87 19.34
N ASN A 111 -7.35 -7.25 19.42
CA ASN A 111 -7.91 -6.54 20.56
C ASN A 111 -7.80 -4.99 20.60
N LYS A 112 -8.98 -4.40 20.82
CA LYS A 112 -9.37 -2.98 20.91
C LYS A 112 -8.78 -2.30 22.17
N PRO A 113 -8.84 -0.95 22.38
CA PRO A 113 -10.10 -0.20 22.38
C PRO A 113 -10.11 1.15 21.65
N VAL A 114 -11.33 1.47 21.22
CA VAL A 114 -11.84 2.79 20.84
C VAL A 114 -11.98 3.61 22.12
N LEU A 115 -11.46 4.84 22.10
CA LEU A 115 -11.91 5.93 22.97
C LEU A 115 -12.98 6.72 22.23
#